data_AF-A0A2W4TV83-F1
#
_entry.id   AF-A0A2W4TV83-F1
#
_cell.length_a   1.000
_cell.length_b   1.000
_cell.length_c   1.000
_cell.angle_alpha   90.00
_cell.angle_beta   90.00
_cell.angle_gamma   90.00
#
_symmetry.space_group_name_H-M   'P 1'
#
loop_
_entity.id
_entity.type
_entity.pdbx_description
1 polymer ?
#
loop_
_entity_poly.entity_id
_entity_poly.type
_entity_poly.pdbx_seq_one_letter_code
_entity_poly.pdbx_strand_id
1 'polypeptide(L)'
;MGGAVIALAGATAIARQSLEQQRALFETDARIVHRLLSQQVVQHDAILATLALLQPAPDAPAALGRGSPEQRLPALYPRILSVQRSDATTPWPDPGLAEAERLSRQSGRAALAPQDLSSGRYRLVLASEPASYALTIDLQALVPWAEWPMAPQTSAVRVELVHAGQRHLVQPGRLQAGAGSRFEFHKVVAAESQPFDVVATQTVGWRQWPWARMVAWVLAVVALLAALRHLQRQRLARRRAEELLRLGQVARLNT
;
A
#
# COMPACT_ATOMS: atom_id res chain seq x y z
N MET A 1 -3.32 -42.03 15.63
CA MET A 1 -3.89 -41.48 14.37
C MET A 1 -4.70 -40.20 14.63
N GLY A 2 -5.83 -40.23 15.34
CA GLY A 2 -6.71 -39.05 15.49
C GLY A 2 -6.07 -37.77 16.04
N GLY A 3 -5.18 -37.88 17.04
CA GLY A 3 -4.47 -36.70 17.59
C GLY A 3 -3.55 -35.98 16.61
N ALA A 4 -2.91 -36.71 15.70
CA ALA A 4 -2.05 -36.13 14.67
C ALA A 4 -2.87 -35.38 13.61
N VAL A 5 -4.06 -35.90 13.27
CA VAL A 5 -5.00 -35.24 12.34
C VAL A 5 -5.47 -33.90 12.93
N ILE A 6 -5.84 -33.85 14.21
CA ILE A 6 -6.28 -32.63 14.89
C ILE A 6 -5.15 -31.59 14.96
N ALA A 7 -3.93 -32.04 15.27
CA ALA A 7 -2.75 -31.16 15.31
C ALA A 7 -2.46 -30.54 13.93
N LEU A 8 -2.44 -31.36 12.88
CA LEU A 8 -2.20 -30.91 11.51
C LEU A 8 -3.31 -29.99 10.98
N ALA A 9 -4.58 -30.35 11.23
CA ALA A 9 -5.72 -29.55 10.80
C ALA A 9 -5.71 -28.15 11.45
N GLY A 10 -5.48 -28.07 12.77
CA GLY A 10 -5.42 -26.78 13.45
C GLY A 10 -4.19 -25.95 13.07
N ALA A 11 -3.02 -26.57 12.88
CA ALA A 11 -1.83 -25.86 12.40
C ALA A 11 -2.06 -25.27 10.99
N THR A 12 -2.70 -26.03 10.10
CA THR A 12 -3.06 -25.58 8.75
C THR A 12 -4.09 -24.45 8.79
N ALA A 13 -5.10 -24.53 9.65
CA ALA A 13 -6.10 -23.49 9.83
C ALA A 13 -5.48 -22.18 10.33
N ILE A 14 -4.58 -22.25 11.32
CA ILE A 14 -3.84 -21.09 11.85
C ILE A 14 -2.99 -20.45 10.74
N ALA A 15 -2.29 -21.26 9.94
CA ALA A 15 -1.48 -20.76 8.83
C ALA A 15 -2.36 -20.00 7.81
N ARG A 16 -3.48 -20.60 7.38
CA ARG A 16 -4.42 -19.95 6.44
C ARG A 16 -4.97 -18.63 6.98
N GLN A 17 -5.47 -18.63 8.22
CA GLN A 17 -6.03 -17.42 8.84
C GLN A 17 -4.98 -16.30 8.93
N SER A 18 -3.73 -16.63 9.26
CA SER A 18 -2.66 -15.64 9.33
C SER A 18 -2.32 -15.03 7.97
N LEU A 19 -2.35 -15.84 6.92
CA LEU A 19 -2.05 -15.40 5.55
C LEU A 19 -3.18 -14.50 5.02
N GLU A 20 -4.43 -14.87 5.29
CA GLU A 20 -5.61 -14.04 4.98
C GLU A 20 -5.56 -12.70 5.71
N GLN A 21 -5.19 -12.72 7.00
CA GLN A 21 -5.04 -11.50 7.79
C GLN A 21 -3.93 -10.58 7.22
N GLN A 22 -2.78 -11.14 6.86
CA GLN A 22 -1.69 -10.38 6.25
C GLN A 22 -2.10 -9.78 4.90
N ARG A 23 -2.81 -10.56 4.07
CA ARG A 23 -3.36 -10.08 2.80
C ARG A 23 -4.37 -8.95 3.00
N ALA A 24 -5.26 -9.07 3.98
CA ALA A 24 -6.26 -8.05 4.28
C ALA A 24 -5.62 -6.73 4.76
N LEU A 25 -4.57 -6.80 5.58
CA LEU A 25 -3.78 -5.62 5.99
C LEU A 25 -3.10 -4.98 4.78
N PHE A 26 -2.42 -5.78 3.95
CA PHE A 26 -1.80 -5.31 2.71
C PHE A 26 -2.80 -4.61 1.78
N GLU A 27 -3.97 -5.22 1.54
CA GLU A 27 -5.00 -4.63 0.67
C GLU A 27 -5.57 -3.33 1.27
N THR A 28 -5.72 -3.26 2.59
CA THR A 28 -6.16 -2.04 3.28
C THR A 28 -5.15 -0.92 3.08
N ASP A 29 -3.88 -1.19 3.34
CA ASP A 29 -2.79 -0.23 3.19
C ASP A 29 -2.66 0.26 1.74
N ALA A 30 -2.73 -0.67 0.77
CA ALA A 30 -2.66 -0.35 -0.65
C ALA A 30 -3.83 0.54 -1.09
N ARG A 31 -5.04 0.31 -0.58
CA ARG A 31 -6.22 1.17 -0.85
C ARG A 31 -6.06 2.56 -0.23
N ILE A 32 -5.48 2.67 0.96
CA ILE A 32 -5.20 3.97 1.59
C ILE A 32 -4.17 4.75 0.75
N VAL A 33 -3.06 4.13 0.35
CA VAL A 33 -2.06 4.74 -0.53
C VAL A 33 -2.68 5.20 -1.85
N HIS A 34 -3.47 4.33 -2.51
CA HIS A 34 -4.17 4.67 -3.75
C HIS A 34 -5.10 5.87 -3.56
N ARG A 35 -5.87 5.92 -2.47
CA ARG A 35 -6.76 7.05 -2.15
C ARG A 35 -5.98 8.34 -1.95
N LEU A 36 -4.90 8.31 -1.17
CA LEU A 36 -4.07 9.49 -0.91
C LEU A 36 -3.45 10.03 -2.20
N LEU A 37 -2.86 9.15 -3.02
CA LEU A 37 -2.30 9.54 -4.32
C LEU A 37 -3.37 10.12 -5.25
N SER A 38 -4.53 9.47 -5.34
CA SER A 38 -5.64 9.96 -6.15
C SER A 38 -6.13 11.34 -5.69
N GLN A 39 -6.20 11.58 -4.38
CA GLN A 39 -6.59 12.87 -3.82
C GLN A 39 -5.58 13.97 -4.17
N GLN A 40 -4.27 13.71 -4.04
CA GLN A 40 -3.23 14.70 -4.37
C GLN A 40 -3.22 15.03 -5.86
N VAL A 41 -3.38 14.02 -6.72
CA VAL A 41 -3.43 14.20 -8.18
C VAL A 41 -4.64 15.06 -8.58
N VAL A 42 -5.83 14.80 -8.04
CA VAL A 42 -7.03 15.62 -8.25
C VAL A 42 -6.85 17.05 -7.72
N GLN A 43 -6.14 17.21 -6.60
CA GLN A 43 -5.81 18.54 -6.06
C GLN A 43 -4.92 19.34 -7.03
N HIS A 44 -3.94 18.72 -7.70
CA HIS A 44 -3.12 19.41 -8.69
C HIS A 44 -3.93 19.91 -9.89
N ASP A 45 -4.90 19.11 -10.36
CA ASP A 45 -5.83 19.54 -11.41
C ASP A 45 -6.67 20.74 -10.97
N ALA A 46 -7.18 20.72 -9.73
CA ALA A 46 -7.93 21.83 -9.17
C ALA A 46 -7.08 23.11 -8.99
N ILE A 47 -5.81 22.97 -8.61
CA ILE A 47 -4.86 24.09 -8.53
C ILE A 47 -4.64 24.70 -9.91
N LEU A 48 -4.41 23.87 -10.94
CA LEU A 48 -4.29 24.34 -12.32
C LEU A 48 -5.56 25.05 -12.81
N ALA A 49 -6.73 24.48 -12.56
CA ALA A 49 -8.00 25.10 -12.92
C ALA A 49 -8.19 26.45 -12.21
N THR A 50 -7.80 26.54 -10.94
CA THR A 50 -7.86 27.79 -10.17
C THR A 50 -6.88 28.83 -10.72
N LEU A 51 -5.68 28.42 -11.11
CA LEU A 51 -4.72 29.29 -11.79
C LEU A 51 -5.28 29.85 -13.10
N ALA A 52 -5.91 28.99 -13.91
CA ALA A 52 -6.57 29.41 -15.13
C ALA A 52 -7.74 30.38 -14.88
N LEU A 53 -8.48 30.23 -13.77
CA LEU A 53 -9.57 31.15 -13.40
C LEU A 53 -9.06 32.50 -12.86
N LEU A 54 -7.93 32.51 -12.15
CA LEU A 54 -7.34 33.70 -11.53
C LEU A 54 -6.44 34.49 -12.48
N GLN A 55 -6.44 34.16 -13.76
CA GLN A 55 -5.66 34.86 -14.77
C GLN A 55 -5.97 36.36 -14.79
N PRO A 56 -4.96 37.24 -14.81
CA PRO A 56 -5.20 38.65 -15.01
C PRO A 56 -5.84 38.87 -16.38
N ALA A 57 -6.82 39.77 -16.45
CA ALA A 57 -7.42 40.16 -17.72
C ALA A 57 -6.32 40.66 -18.68
N PRO A 58 -6.40 40.34 -19.98
CA PRO A 58 -5.36 40.65 -20.96
C PRO A 58 -4.97 42.13 -21.04
N ASP A 59 -5.87 43.04 -20.63
CA ASP A 59 -5.66 44.49 -20.64
C ASP A 59 -5.35 45.11 -19.26
N ALA A 60 -5.19 44.29 -18.21
CA ALA A 60 -4.81 44.80 -16.90
C ALA A 60 -3.32 45.21 -16.92
N PRO A 61 -2.97 46.49 -16.65
CA PRO A 61 -1.56 46.88 -16.55
C PRO A 61 -0.90 46.00 -15.52
N ALA A 62 0.24 45.38 -15.89
CA ALA A 62 1.02 44.48 -15.04
C ALA A 62 1.10 45.08 -13.64
N ALA A 63 0.30 44.54 -12.71
CA ALA A 63 0.05 45.20 -11.45
C ALA A 63 1.39 45.36 -10.72
N LEU A 64 1.83 46.61 -10.64
CA LEU A 64 3.07 47.03 -10.02
C LEU A 64 3.24 46.36 -8.65
N GLY A 65 4.22 45.47 -8.54
CA GLY A 65 4.84 45.07 -7.26
C GLY A 65 4.13 44.01 -6.41
N ARG A 66 2.98 43.43 -6.80
CA ARG A 66 2.43 42.24 -6.12
C ARG A 66 2.74 41.01 -6.98
N GLY A 67 3.80 40.29 -6.66
CA GLY A 67 4.26 39.10 -7.40
C GLY A 67 3.10 38.21 -7.84
N SER A 68 3.13 37.81 -9.12
CA SER A 68 2.05 37.05 -9.75
C SER A 68 1.62 35.85 -8.89
N PRO A 69 0.33 35.46 -8.88
CA PRO A 69 -0.15 34.33 -8.08
C PRO A 69 0.70 33.07 -8.25
N GLU A 70 1.17 32.80 -9.48
CA GLU A 70 2.10 31.72 -9.82
C GLU A 70 3.42 31.73 -9.02
N GLN A 71 3.96 32.89 -8.65
CA GLN A 71 5.21 33.02 -7.89
C GLN A 71 5.05 32.69 -6.41
N ARG A 72 3.82 32.77 -5.88
CA ARG A 72 3.51 32.47 -4.47
C ARG A 72 3.11 31.01 -4.24
N LEU A 73 2.74 30.29 -5.30
CA LEU A 73 2.30 28.89 -5.23
C LEU A 73 3.36 27.92 -4.69
N PRO A 74 4.62 27.93 -5.14
CA PRO A 74 5.66 27.04 -4.59
C PRO A 74 5.91 27.26 -3.10
N ALA A 75 5.71 28.48 -2.60
CA ALA A 75 5.86 28.80 -1.18
C ALA A 75 4.72 28.23 -0.30
N LEU A 76 3.53 28.07 -0.88
CA LEU A 76 2.35 27.53 -0.20
C LEU A 76 2.22 26.00 -0.37
N TYR A 77 2.70 25.48 -1.50
CA TYR A 77 2.67 24.07 -1.85
C TYR A 77 4.08 23.58 -2.13
N PRO A 78 4.82 23.11 -1.12
CA PRO A 78 6.22 22.69 -1.28
C PRO A 78 6.42 21.52 -2.26
N ARG A 79 5.33 20.89 -2.71
CA ARG A 79 5.32 19.83 -3.73
C ARG A 79 5.43 20.34 -5.17
N ILE A 80 5.04 21.61 -5.40
CA ILE A 80 5.11 22.24 -6.70
C ILE A 80 6.50 22.87 -6.83
N LEU A 81 7.35 22.25 -7.66
CA LEU A 81 8.73 22.68 -7.85
C LEU A 81 8.81 23.99 -8.63
N SER A 82 7.96 24.15 -9.64
CA SER A 82 7.90 25.36 -10.45
C SER A 82 6.57 25.48 -11.17
N VAL A 83 6.12 26.71 -11.38
CA VAL A 83 4.99 27.07 -12.24
C VAL A 83 5.53 27.83 -13.44
N GLN A 84 5.20 27.38 -14.65
CA GLN A 84 5.53 28.07 -15.89
C GLN A 84 4.23 28.54 -16.55
N ARG A 85 4.31 29.69 -17.22
CA ARG A 85 3.21 30.27 -17.98
C ARG A 85 3.67 30.44 -19.43
N SER A 86 2.79 30.12 -20.36
CA SER A 86 2.97 30.39 -21.78
C SER A 86 1.83 31.24 -22.30
N ASP A 87 2.16 32.22 -23.13
CA ASP A 87 1.19 33.04 -23.84
C ASP A 87 1.71 33.38 -25.25
N ALA A 88 0.99 34.22 -25.99
CA ALA A 88 1.37 34.59 -27.35
C ALA A 88 2.75 35.27 -27.44
N THR A 89 3.23 35.89 -26.35
CA THR A 89 4.53 36.59 -26.31
C THR A 89 5.65 35.69 -25.78
N THR A 90 5.31 34.72 -24.96
CA THR A 90 6.26 33.79 -24.33
C THR A 90 5.81 32.36 -24.61
N PRO A 91 6.23 31.74 -25.72
CA PRO A 91 5.90 30.36 -26.05
C PRO A 91 6.65 29.37 -25.14
N TRP A 92 6.17 28.12 -25.09
CA TRP A 92 6.84 27.06 -24.34
C TRP A 92 8.29 26.84 -24.80
N PRO A 93 9.24 26.71 -23.86
CA PRO A 93 10.64 26.43 -24.21
C PRO A 93 10.89 24.97 -24.62
N ASP A 94 10.02 24.05 -24.21
CA ASP A 94 10.13 22.61 -24.47
C ASP A 94 9.01 22.14 -25.41
N PRO A 95 9.32 21.48 -26.55
CA PRO A 95 8.31 20.93 -27.45
C PRO A 95 7.35 19.93 -26.75
N GLY A 96 7.80 19.23 -25.71
CA GLY A 96 6.95 18.34 -24.93
C GLY A 96 5.83 19.07 -24.17
N LEU A 97 6.06 20.32 -23.76
CA LEU A 97 5.02 21.14 -23.13
C LEU A 97 4.00 21.66 -24.15
N ALA A 98 4.47 22.03 -25.35
CA ALA A 98 3.58 22.45 -26.44
C ALA A 98 2.66 21.30 -26.90
N GLU A 99 3.17 20.07 -26.95
CA GLU A 99 2.35 18.90 -27.25
C GLU A 99 1.31 18.62 -26.16
N ALA A 100 1.69 18.73 -24.89
CA ALA A 100 0.75 18.61 -23.79
C ALA A 100 -0.33 19.70 -23.80
N GLU A 101 0.04 20.93 -24.14
CA GLU A 101 -0.94 22.01 -24.32
C GLU A 101 -1.94 21.66 -25.43
N ARG A 102 -1.48 21.13 -26.56
CA ARG A 102 -2.35 20.70 -27.67
C ARG A 102 -3.33 19.61 -27.22
N LEU A 103 -2.86 18.62 -26.48
CA LEU A 103 -3.69 17.57 -25.90
C LEU A 103 -4.69 18.13 -24.87
N SER A 104 -4.26 19.11 -24.06
CA SER A 104 -5.10 19.79 -23.09
C SER A 104 -6.23 20.56 -23.77
N ARG A 105 -5.95 21.30 -24.86
CA ARG A 105 -6.96 22.00 -25.67
C ARG A 105 -8.00 21.04 -26.25
N GLN A 106 -7.55 19.88 -26.76
CA GLN A 106 -8.45 18.87 -27.33
C GLN A 106 -9.36 18.21 -26.29
N SER A 107 -8.82 17.96 -25.10
CA SER A 107 -9.50 17.21 -24.03
C SER A 107 -10.25 18.10 -23.03
N GLY A 108 -10.04 19.42 -23.09
CA GLY A 108 -10.63 20.42 -22.18
C GLY A 108 -10.17 20.30 -20.73
N ARG A 109 -9.07 19.57 -20.48
CA ARG A 109 -8.57 19.23 -19.13
C ARG A 109 -7.06 19.33 -19.10
N ALA A 110 -6.47 19.25 -17.91
CA ALA A 110 -5.02 19.18 -17.78
C ALA A 110 -4.48 17.93 -18.49
N ALA A 111 -3.40 18.09 -19.24
CA ALA A 111 -2.73 17.02 -19.95
C ALA A 111 -1.28 16.93 -19.53
N LEU A 112 -0.80 15.72 -19.45
CA LEU A 112 0.52 15.42 -18.96
C LEU A 112 1.54 15.49 -20.11
N ALA A 113 2.67 16.14 -19.85
CA ALA A 113 3.76 16.25 -20.81
C ALA A 113 4.55 14.94 -20.90
N PRO A 114 5.23 14.68 -22.04
CA PRO A 114 6.09 13.51 -22.22
C PRO A 114 7.02 13.35 -21.01
N GLN A 115 6.84 12.23 -20.31
CA GLN A 115 7.40 11.99 -19.00
C GLN A 115 8.82 11.43 -19.08
N ASP A 116 9.63 11.89 -18.13
CA ASP A 116 10.75 11.14 -17.61
C ASP A 116 10.44 10.77 -16.15
N LEU A 117 9.63 9.73 -15.94
CA LEU A 117 9.35 9.19 -14.60
C LEU A 117 10.63 8.78 -13.85
N SER A 118 11.70 8.47 -14.59
CA SER A 118 12.97 8.09 -13.97
C SER A 118 13.62 9.27 -13.24
N SER A 119 13.34 10.50 -13.68
CA SER A 119 13.76 11.74 -13.01
C SER A 119 13.03 12.02 -11.69
N GLY A 120 11.94 11.28 -11.40
CA GLY A 120 11.10 11.50 -10.22
C GLY A 120 10.28 12.78 -10.27
N ARG A 121 10.15 13.39 -11.44
CA ARG A 121 9.34 14.60 -11.66
C ARG A 121 8.40 14.38 -12.83
N TYR A 122 7.22 14.99 -12.76
CA TYR A 122 6.32 15.05 -13.90
C TYR A 122 5.82 16.47 -14.12
N ARG A 123 5.35 16.71 -15.35
CA ARG A 123 4.88 18.01 -15.80
C ARG A 123 3.45 17.89 -16.29
N LEU A 124 2.61 18.79 -15.80
CA LEU A 124 1.18 18.83 -16.09
C LEU A 124 0.85 20.20 -16.68
N VAL A 125 0.20 20.21 -17.83
CA VAL A 125 -0.11 21.42 -18.60
C VAL A 125 -1.62 21.59 -18.70
N LEU A 126 -2.13 22.77 -18.37
CA LEU A 126 -3.50 23.17 -18.64
C LEU A 126 -3.50 24.31 -19.66
N ALA A 127 -4.16 24.06 -20.79
CA ALA A 127 -4.38 25.08 -21.79
C ALA A 127 -5.56 25.98 -21.39
N SER A 128 -5.33 27.28 -21.38
CA SER A 128 -6.36 28.27 -21.09
C SER A 128 -6.09 29.56 -21.86
N GLU A 129 -7.11 30.42 -21.94
CA GLU A 129 -6.99 31.75 -22.52
C GLU A 129 -7.08 32.79 -21.38
N PRO A 130 -6.28 33.88 -21.41
CA PRO A 130 -5.30 34.23 -22.45
C PRO A 130 -3.96 33.49 -22.38
N ALA A 131 -3.66 32.78 -21.28
CA ALA A 131 -2.39 32.09 -21.06
C ALA A 131 -2.58 30.63 -20.61
N SER A 132 -1.65 29.77 -20.99
CA SER A 132 -1.58 28.36 -20.57
C SER A 132 -0.58 28.19 -19.43
N TYR A 133 -0.80 27.20 -18.57
CA TYR A 133 0.01 26.97 -17.38
C TYR A 133 0.58 25.56 -17.34
N ALA A 134 1.81 25.43 -16.83
CA ALA A 134 2.47 24.15 -16.59
C ALA A 134 2.98 24.07 -15.15
N LEU A 135 2.66 22.98 -14.45
CA LEU A 135 3.21 22.64 -13.15
C LEU A 135 4.28 21.58 -13.30
N THR A 136 5.41 21.76 -12.62
CA THR A 136 6.39 20.69 -12.40
C THR A 136 6.25 20.20 -10.97
N ILE A 137 5.99 18.91 -10.80
CA ILE A 137 5.64 18.29 -9.53
C ILE A 137 6.63 17.17 -9.23
N ASP A 138 7.05 17.07 -7.97
CA ASP A 138 7.89 16.00 -7.46
C ASP A 138 7.03 14.75 -7.13
N LEU A 139 7.29 13.61 -7.79
CA LEU A 139 6.58 12.36 -7.56
C LEU A 139 6.84 11.80 -6.16
N GLN A 140 8.07 11.96 -5.66
CA GLN A 140 8.49 11.41 -4.38
C GLN A 140 7.82 12.16 -3.22
N ALA A 141 7.54 13.45 -3.42
CA ALA A 141 6.93 14.32 -2.44
C ALA A 141 5.40 14.41 -2.55
N LEU A 142 4.75 13.65 -3.44
CA LEU A 142 3.29 13.70 -3.67
C LEU A 142 2.48 13.58 -2.39
N VAL A 143 2.83 12.61 -1.53
CA VAL A 143 2.16 12.37 -0.25
C VAL A 143 3.21 12.47 0.88
N PRO A 144 3.02 13.35 1.88
CA PRO A 144 3.95 13.44 3.01
C PRO A 144 4.08 12.11 3.72
N TRP A 145 5.30 11.68 4.05
CA TRP A 145 5.55 10.41 4.73
C TRP A 145 4.75 10.22 6.03
N ALA A 146 4.36 11.29 6.71
CA ALA A 146 3.53 11.25 7.90
C ALA A 146 2.08 10.76 7.64
N GLU A 147 1.57 10.92 6.42
CA GLU A 147 0.23 10.48 6.03
C GLU A 147 0.19 9.05 5.50
N TRP A 148 1.35 8.45 5.23
CA TRP A 148 1.42 7.08 4.74
C TRP A 148 0.93 6.09 5.81
N PRO A 149 0.17 5.05 5.43
CA PRO A 149 -0.30 4.04 6.39
C PRO A 149 0.83 3.16 6.94
N MET A 150 2.03 3.23 6.33
CA MET A 150 3.17 2.39 6.63
C MET A 150 4.45 3.20 6.76
N ALA A 151 5.33 2.79 7.67
CA ALA A 151 6.62 3.44 7.86
C ALA A 151 7.60 3.07 6.71
N PRO A 152 8.16 4.05 5.97
CA PRO A 152 8.92 3.79 4.74
C PRO A 152 10.16 2.91 4.95
N GLN A 153 10.81 3.04 6.11
CA GLN A 153 12.08 2.37 6.38
C GLN A 153 11.90 0.89 6.77
N THR A 154 10.75 0.52 7.33
CA THR A 154 10.51 -0.83 7.89
C THR A 154 9.46 -1.61 7.11
N SER A 155 8.65 -0.93 6.28
CA SER A 155 7.60 -1.58 5.51
C SER A 155 8.15 -2.63 4.55
N ALA A 156 7.48 -3.78 4.50
CA ALA A 156 7.72 -4.84 3.52
C ALA A 156 7.00 -4.58 2.20
N VAL A 157 6.11 -3.58 2.16
CA VAL A 157 5.37 -3.20 0.94
C VAL A 157 6.24 -2.27 0.12
N ARG A 158 6.36 -2.54 -1.18
CA ARG A 158 6.93 -1.67 -2.19
C ARG A 158 5.80 -1.00 -2.95
N VAL A 159 5.94 0.30 -3.24
CA VAL A 159 4.97 1.06 -4.03
C VAL A 159 5.70 1.70 -5.21
N GLU A 160 5.20 1.43 -6.41
CA GLU A 160 5.71 1.97 -7.67
C GLU A 160 4.56 2.67 -8.42
N LEU A 161 4.90 3.74 -9.12
CA LEU A 161 4.02 4.39 -10.09
C LEU A 161 4.45 3.99 -11.50
N VAL A 162 3.52 3.51 -12.31
CA VAL A 162 3.79 3.02 -13.66
C VAL A 162 2.95 3.79 -14.65
N HIS A 163 3.59 4.32 -15.70
CA HIS A 163 2.87 4.94 -16.80
C HIS A 163 3.72 4.88 -18.08
N ALA A 164 3.08 4.60 -19.22
CA ALA A 164 3.72 4.48 -20.53
C ALA A 164 4.98 3.57 -20.57
N GLY A 165 4.99 2.49 -19.78
CA GLY A 165 6.12 1.54 -19.70
C GLY A 165 7.28 1.99 -18.80
N GLN A 166 7.26 3.22 -18.29
CA GLN A 166 8.21 3.69 -17.29
C GLN A 166 7.70 3.42 -15.88
N ARG A 167 8.61 3.18 -14.94
CA ARG A 167 8.30 2.91 -13.53
C ARG A 167 9.09 3.85 -12.63
N HIS A 168 8.42 4.45 -11.65
CA HIS A 168 9.05 5.26 -10.61
C HIS A 168 8.83 4.61 -9.24
N LEU A 169 9.91 4.41 -8.50
CA LEU A 169 9.88 3.80 -7.17
C LEU A 169 9.58 4.87 -6.12
N VAL A 170 8.34 4.90 -5.62
CA VAL A 170 7.95 5.85 -4.56
C VAL A 170 8.36 5.33 -3.20
N GLN A 171 8.11 4.04 -2.93
CA GLN A 171 8.52 3.39 -1.70
C GLN A 171 9.32 2.14 -2.04
N PRO A 172 10.59 2.02 -1.60
CA PRO A 172 11.44 0.91 -1.98
C PRO A 172 10.91 -0.43 -1.49
N GLY A 173 10.39 -0.47 -0.26
CA GLY A 173 9.93 -1.67 0.43
C GLY A 173 11.05 -2.67 0.70
N ARG A 174 10.95 -3.40 1.81
CA ARG A 174 11.85 -4.53 2.11
C ARG A 174 11.32 -5.81 1.49
N LEU A 175 11.44 -5.93 0.17
CA LEU A 175 11.16 -7.19 -0.52
C LEU A 175 12.14 -8.25 -0.01
N GLN A 176 11.61 -9.35 0.53
CA GLN A 176 12.43 -10.47 0.98
C GLN A 176 12.69 -11.39 -0.21
N ALA A 177 13.96 -11.62 -0.52
CA ALA A 177 14.36 -12.63 -1.48
C ALA A 177 14.09 -14.04 -0.89
N GLY A 178 13.34 -14.88 -1.61
CA GLY A 178 13.12 -16.27 -1.23
C GLY A 178 11.79 -16.86 -1.72
N ALA A 179 11.59 -18.15 -1.47
CA ALA A 179 10.33 -18.85 -1.71
C ALA A 179 9.27 -18.37 -0.71
N GLY A 180 8.32 -17.57 -1.19
CA GLY A 180 7.25 -16.99 -0.38
C GLY A 180 6.07 -16.55 -1.25
N SER A 181 4.95 -16.23 -0.61
CA SER A 181 3.77 -15.72 -1.31
C SER A 181 3.97 -14.26 -1.67
N ARG A 182 3.73 -13.91 -2.94
CA ARG A 182 3.71 -12.52 -3.40
C ARG A 182 2.27 -12.01 -3.44
N PHE A 183 2.04 -10.89 -2.78
CA PHE A 183 0.80 -10.13 -2.90
C PHE A 183 1.05 -8.92 -3.78
N GLU A 184 0.05 -8.60 -4.60
CA GLU A 184 0.15 -7.53 -5.56
C GLU A 184 -1.21 -6.83 -5.70
N PHE A 185 -1.15 -5.51 -5.86
CA PHE A 185 -2.29 -4.65 -6.03
C PHE A 185 -1.96 -3.63 -7.11
N HIS A 186 -2.82 -3.54 -8.13
CA HIS A 186 -2.68 -2.60 -9.25
C HIS A 186 -3.96 -1.79 -9.36
N LYS A 187 -3.83 -0.47 -9.39
CA LYS A 187 -4.95 0.44 -9.66
C LYS A 187 -4.44 1.74 -10.26
N VAL A 188 -5.08 2.15 -11.34
CA VAL A 188 -4.92 3.49 -11.91
C VAL A 188 -5.47 4.54 -10.94
N VAL A 189 -4.74 5.64 -10.75
CA VAL A 189 -5.21 6.79 -9.96
C VAL A 189 -6.45 7.41 -10.59
N ALA A 190 -7.27 8.06 -9.77
CA ALA A 190 -8.61 8.50 -10.18
C ALA A 190 -8.65 9.72 -11.12
N ALA A 191 -7.52 10.21 -11.63
CA ALA A 191 -7.47 11.37 -12.51
C ALA A 191 -7.17 10.97 -13.96
N GLU A 192 -8.09 11.29 -14.87
CA GLU A 192 -7.92 11.02 -16.30
C GLU A 192 -6.78 11.84 -16.94
N SER A 193 -6.45 12.99 -16.35
CA SER A 193 -5.31 13.85 -16.74
C SER A 193 -3.95 13.17 -16.51
N GLN A 194 -3.91 12.23 -15.56
CA GLN A 194 -2.70 11.66 -14.99
C GLN A 194 -2.90 10.16 -14.73
N PRO A 195 -3.00 9.30 -15.77
CA PRO A 195 -3.34 7.89 -15.63
C PRO A 195 -2.12 7.07 -15.17
N PHE A 196 -1.64 7.35 -13.97
CA PHE A 196 -0.61 6.59 -13.28
C PHE A 196 -1.19 5.31 -12.68
N ASP A 197 -0.58 4.16 -12.95
CA ASP A 197 -0.91 2.91 -12.29
C ASP A 197 -0.11 2.76 -10.99
N VAL A 198 -0.82 2.60 -9.88
CA VAL A 198 -0.24 2.39 -8.55
C VAL A 198 -0.06 0.89 -8.36
N VAL A 199 1.19 0.45 -8.33
CA VAL A 199 1.57 -0.94 -8.13
C VAL A 199 2.15 -1.11 -6.74
N ALA A 200 1.37 -1.71 -5.84
CA ALA A 200 1.83 -2.11 -4.52
C ALA A 200 2.17 -3.60 -4.51
N THR A 201 3.35 -3.96 -4.01
CA THR A 201 3.84 -5.35 -3.95
C THR A 201 4.35 -5.68 -2.57
N GLN A 202 4.05 -6.88 -2.08
CA GLN A 202 4.59 -7.39 -0.82
C GLN A 202 4.96 -8.86 -0.98
N THR A 203 6.10 -9.26 -0.42
CA THR A 203 6.52 -10.67 -0.37
C THR A 203 6.48 -11.17 1.07
N VAL A 204 5.64 -12.16 1.33
CA VAL A 204 5.57 -12.84 2.62
C VAL A 204 6.52 -14.03 2.61
N GLY A 205 7.66 -13.88 3.27
CA GLY A 205 8.63 -14.95 3.44
C GLY A 205 8.13 -16.02 4.43
N TRP A 206 8.65 -17.25 4.29
CA TRP A 206 8.36 -18.38 5.18
C TRP A 206 8.57 -18.05 6.67
N ARG A 207 9.54 -17.20 7.01
CA ARG A 207 9.83 -16.80 8.40
C ARG A 207 8.72 -15.94 9.02
N GLN A 208 7.87 -15.32 8.21
CA GLN A 208 6.74 -14.48 8.66
C GLN A 208 5.48 -15.30 8.94
N TRP A 209 5.52 -16.61 8.70
CA TRP A 209 4.44 -17.52 9.05
C TRP A 209 4.34 -17.65 10.58
N PRO A 210 3.15 -17.95 11.12
CA PRO A 210 2.90 -17.97 12.56
C PRO A 210 3.43 -19.26 13.22
N TRP A 211 4.71 -19.59 13.01
CA TRP A 211 5.37 -20.80 13.52
C TRP A 211 5.14 -20.99 15.02
N ALA A 212 5.28 -19.92 15.80
CA ALA A 212 5.06 -19.96 17.25
C ALA A 212 3.62 -20.39 17.60
N ARG A 213 2.61 -19.90 16.88
CA ARG A 213 1.20 -20.27 17.10
C ARG A 213 0.94 -21.71 16.66
N MET A 214 1.53 -22.15 15.56
CA MET A 214 1.42 -23.55 15.10
C MET A 214 2.06 -24.51 16.10
N VAL A 215 3.27 -24.21 16.59
CA VAL A 215 3.96 -25.02 17.61
C VAL A 215 3.18 -25.02 18.92
N ALA A 216 2.68 -23.87 19.37
CA ALA A 216 1.84 -23.79 20.57
C ALA A 216 0.57 -24.66 20.46
N TRP A 217 -0.08 -24.66 19.28
CA TRP A 217 -1.23 -25.53 19.03
C TRP A 217 -0.86 -27.02 19.10
N VAL A 218 0.24 -27.41 18.47
CA VAL A 218 0.72 -28.80 18.51
C VAL A 218 1.04 -29.21 19.95
N LEU A 219 1.73 -28.34 20.71
CA LEU A 219 2.03 -28.58 22.14
C LEU A 219 0.76 -28.70 22.98
N ALA A 220 -0.26 -27.88 22.72
CA ALA A 220 -1.55 -27.97 23.41
C ALA A 220 -2.25 -29.31 23.13
N VAL A 221 -2.25 -29.78 21.88
CA VAL A 221 -2.81 -31.10 21.52
C VAL A 221 -2.02 -32.22 22.18
N VAL A 222 -0.69 -32.15 22.19
CA VAL A 222 0.18 -33.15 22.85
C VAL A 222 -0.09 -33.18 24.36
N ALA A 223 -0.18 -32.02 25.02
CA ALA A 223 -0.47 -31.91 26.44
C ALA A 223 -1.86 -32.49 26.78
N LEU A 224 -2.87 -32.19 25.97
CA LEU A 224 -4.22 -32.74 26.14
C LEU A 224 -4.23 -34.27 26.03
N LEU A 225 -3.55 -34.83 25.02
CA LEU A 225 -3.45 -36.28 24.84
C LEU A 225 -2.66 -36.95 25.98
N ALA A 226 -1.60 -36.31 26.48
CA ALA A 226 -0.82 -36.79 27.62
C ALA A 226 -1.67 -36.82 28.90
N ALA A 227 -2.45 -35.77 29.16
CA ALA A 227 -3.37 -35.70 30.30
C ALA A 227 -4.45 -36.78 30.23
N LEU A 228 -5.08 -36.97 29.06
CA LEU A 228 -6.05 -38.04 28.82
C LEU A 228 -5.44 -39.42 29.06
N ARG A 229 -4.22 -39.66 28.58
CA ARG A 229 -3.51 -40.93 28.78
C ARG A 229 -3.15 -41.16 30.25
N HIS A 230 -2.75 -40.11 30.97
CA HIS A 230 -2.46 -40.18 32.39
C HIS A 230 -3.72 -40.53 33.20
N LEU A 231 -4.85 -39.87 32.92
CA LEU A 231 -6.15 -40.16 33.54
C LEU A 231 -6.62 -41.60 33.25
N GLN A 232 -6.47 -42.08 32.01
CA GLN A 232 -6.80 -43.46 31.67
C GLN A 232 -5.94 -44.47 32.44
N ARG A 233 -4.62 -44.22 32.54
CA ARG A 233 -3.70 -45.06 33.32
C ARG A 233 -4.08 -45.06 34.81
N GLN A 234 -4.40 -43.89 35.37
CA GLN A 234 -4.86 -43.79 36.76
C GLN A 234 -6.15 -44.56 37.01
N ARG A 235 -7.13 -44.46 36.09
CA ARG A 235 -8.39 -45.22 36.20
C ARG A 235 -8.17 -46.72 36.12
N LEU A 236 -7.31 -47.19 35.22
CA LEU A 236 -6.95 -48.61 35.12
C LEU A 236 -6.20 -49.12 36.37
N ALA A 237 -5.28 -48.32 36.91
CA ALA A 237 -4.56 -48.66 38.14
C ALA A 237 -5.51 -48.75 39.34
N ARG A 238 -6.49 -47.84 39.44
CA ARG A 238 -7.53 -47.89 40.48
C ARG A 238 -8.39 -49.15 40.38
N ARG A 239 -8.86 -49.50 39.17
CA ARG A 239 -9.65 -50.73 38.95
C ARG A 239 -8.89 -52.00 39.34
N ARG A 240 -7.60 -52.09 39.00
CA ARG A 240 -6.75 -53.24 39.38
C ARG A 240 -6.54 -53.35 40.89
N ALA A 241 -6.43 -52.23 41.60
CA ALA A 241 -6.31 -52.23 43.05
C ALA A 241 -7.61 -52.72 43.72
N GLU A 242 -8.77 -52.31 43.20
CA GLU A 242 -10.08 -52.79 43.67
C GLU A 242 -10.26 -54.30 43.44
N GLU A 243 -9.80 -54.83 42.31
CA GLU A 243 -9.83 -56.27 42.00
C GLU A 243 -8.94 -57.08 42.97
N LEU A 244 -7.75 -56.62 43.30
CA LEU A 244 -6.85 -57.29 44.26
C LEU A 244 -7.41 -57.30 45.69
N LEU A 245 -8.08 -56.22 46.11
CA LEU A 245 -8.74 -56.16 47.42
C LEU A 245 -9.93 -57.13 47.51
N ARG A 246 -10.70 -57.29 46.44
CA ARG A 246 -11.78 -58.28 46.36
C ARG A 246 -11.25 -59.71 46.44
N LEU A 247 -10.16 -60.01 45.72
CA LEU A 247 -9.51 -61.33 45.79
C LEU A 247 -8.94 -61.62 47.19
N GLY A 248 -8.36 -60.62 47.85
CA GLY A 248 -7.87 -60.75 49.23
C GLY A 248 -8.99 -60.98 50.26
N GLN A 249 -10.17 -60.37 50.08
CA GLN A 249 -11.34 -60.61 50.94
C GLN A 249 -11.92 -62.02 50.75
N VAL A 250 -12.00 -62.51 49.50
CA VAL A 250 -12.48 -63.87 49.22
C VAL A 250 -11.50 -64.91 49.77
N ALA A 251 -10.19 -64.68 49.68
CA ALA A 251 -9.18 -65.57 50.26
C ALA A 251 -9.27 -65.68 51.79
N ARG A 252 -9.67 -64.60 52.49
CA ARG A 252 -9.89 -64.62 53.96
C ARG A 252 -11.21 -65.25 54.39
N LEU A 253 -12.19 -65.37 53.50
CA LEU A 253 -13.47 -66.02 53.79
C LEU A 253 -13.44 -67.53 53.54
N ASN A 254 -12.37 -68.04 52.93
CA ASN A 254 -12.16 -69.46 52.60
C ASN A 254 -11.16 -70.17 53.52
N THR A 255 -10.77 -69.53 54.63
CA THR A 255 -9.93 -70.08 55.72
C THR A 255 -10.71 -70.03 57.01
#